data_AF-A0A846D4C9-F1
#
_entry.id   AF-A0A846D4C9-F1
#
_cell.length_a   1.000
_cell.length_b   1.000
_cell.length_c   1.000
_cell.angle_alpha   90.00
_cell.angle_beta   90.00
_cell.angle_gamma   90.00
#
_symmetry.space_group_name_H-M   'P 1'
#
loop_
_entity.id
_entity.type
_entity.pdbx_description
1 polymer ?
#
loop_
_entity_poly.entity_id
_entity_poly.type
_entity_poly.pdbx_seq_one_letter_code
_entity_poly.pdbx_strand_id
1 'polypeptide(L)' 'MKGYIEGQRIILLESLPENIKEGDKVDVSITIKPQKKYPFPTFKLGFKEEYLNREKIYEQED' A
#
# COMPACT_ATOMS: atom_id res chain seq x y z
N MET A 1 12.76 -12.58 11.67
CA MET A 1 12.30 -12.42 10.26
C MET A 1 12.40 -10.96 9.85
N LYS A 2 12.67 -10.67 8.57
CA LYS A 2 12.77 -9.30 8.03
C LYS A 2 11.52 -8.89 7.25
N GLY A 3 11.05 -7.67 7.47
CA GLY A 3 9.91 -7.10 6.75
C GLY A 3 9.89 -5.58 6.78
N TYR A 4 8.94 -4.98 6.07
CA TYR A 4 8.69 -3.54 6.08
C TYR A 4 7.21 -3.22 6.32
N ILE A 5 6.94 -2.02 6.82
CA ILE A 5 5.57 -1.53 7.03
C ILE A 5 5.08 -0.84 5.77
N GLU A 6 3.88 -1.21 5.33
CA GLU A 6 3.12 -0.49 4.31
C GLU A 6 1.73 -0.16 4.87
N GLY A 7 1.56 1.06 5.36
CA GLY A 7 0.32 1.49 6.02
C GLY A 7 0.08 0.73 7.33
N GLN A 8 -1.00 -0.06 7.38
CA GLN A 8 -1.36 -0.91 8.53
C GLN A 8 -0.94 -2.38 8.35
N ARG A 9 -0.24 -2.71 7.26
CA ARG A 9 0.19 -4.08 6.94
C ARG A 9 1.70 -4.23 7.13
N ILE A 10 2.11 -5.41 7.60
CA ILE A 10 3.51 -5.83 7.63
C ILE A 10 3.74 -6.74 6.42
N ILE A 11 4.65 -6.35 5.55
CA ILE A 11 5.06 -7.16 4.40
C ILE A 11 6.38 -7.84 4.74
N LEU A 12 6.35 -9.17 4.74
CA LEU A 12 7.53 -10.00 4.98
C LEU A 12 8.32 -10.13 3.67
N LEU A 13 9.65 -10.01 3.77
CA LEU A 13 10.56 -10.20 2.62
C LEU A 13 10.99 -11.66 2.48
N GLU A 14 10.82 -12.45 3.54
CA GLU A 14 11.17 -13.86 3.62
C GLU A 14 9.88 -14.66 3.88
N SER A 15 9.80 -15.88 3.34
CA SER A 15 8.67 -16.77 3.58
C SER A 15 8.57 -17.15 5.06
N LEU A 16 7.34 -17.24 5.57
CA LEU A 16 7.09 -17.74 6.92
C LEU A 16 7.58 -19.20 7.02
N PRO A 17 8.34 -19.54 8.08
CA PRO A 17 8.59 -20.92 8.44
C PRO A 17 7.26 -21.68 8.63
N GLU A 18 7.13 -22.87 8.01
CA GLU A 18 5.89 -23.68 8.01
C GLU A 18 5.41 -24.11 9.41
N ASN A 19 6.28 -24.00 10.40
CA ASN A 19 6.07 -24.40 11.78
C ASN A 19 5.44 -23.32 12.67
N ILE A 20 5.12 -22.13 12.13
CA ILE A 20 4.43 -21.07 12.88
C ILE A 20 2.93 -21.30 12.85
N LYS A 21 2.29 -21.23 14.02
CA LYS A 21 0.84 -21.36 14.17
C LYS A 21 0.21 -20.05 14.62
N GLU A 22 -1.10 -19.97 14.41
CA GLU A 22 -1.90 -18.86 14.93
C GLU A 22 -1.84 -18.82 16.46
N GLY A 23 -1.55 -17.65 17.03
CA GLY A 23 -1.36 -17.45 18.47
C GLY A 23 0.10 -17.50 18.95
N ASP A 24 1.04 -17.91 18.10
CA ASP A 24 2.46 -17.91 18.45
C ASP A 24 3.01 -16.47 18.54
N LYS A 25 3.89 -16.24 19.51
CA LYS A 25 4.65 -14.99 19.62
C LYS A 25 5.89 -15.06 18.74
N VAL A 26 6.05 -14.08 17.86
CA VAL A 26 7.17 -14.03 16.91
C VAL A 26 7.88 -12.68 16.99
N ASP A 27 9.21 -12.71 16.92
CA ASP A 27 10.04 -11.51 16.82
C ASP A 27 10.29 -11.13 15.36
N VAL A 28 9.90 -9.91 15.01
CA VAL A 28 10.01 -9.37 13.65
C VAL A 28 10.87 -8.11 13.67
N SER A 29 11.92 -8.10 12.85
CA SER A 29 12.73 -6.91 12.62
C SER A 29 12.13 -6.12 11.45
N ILE A 30 11.55 -4.97 11.76
CA ILE A 30 10.79 -4.16 10.82
C ILE A 30 11.60 -2.94 10.40
N THR A 31 11.77 -2.77 9.08
CA THR A 31 12.39 -1.56 8.50
C THR A 31 11.30 -0.67 7.92
N ILE A 32 11.24 0.60 8.34
CA ILE A 32 10.26 1.56 7.80
C ILE A 32 10.69 1.93 6.37
N LYS A 33 9.83 1.72 5.37
CA LYS A 33 10.12 2.17 4.01
C LYS A 33 10.01 3.70 3.97
N PRO A 34 11.09 4.43 3.63
CA PRO A 34 11.04 5.88 3.64
C PRO A 34 10.00 6.37 2.62
N GLN A 35 9.03 7.15 3.08
CA GLN A 35 8.12 7.84 2.18
C GLN A 35 8.91 8.86 1.37
N LYS A 36 8.53 9.08 0.11
CA LYS A 36 9.12 10.13 -0.73
C LYS A 36 8.94 11.48 -0.01
N LYS A 37 10.03 12.07 0.44
CA LYS A 37 10.05 13.44 0.98
C LYS A 37 10.04 14.41 -0.19
N TYR A 38 8.93 15.10 -0.37
CA TYR A 38 8.84 16.19 -1.33
C TYR A 38 9.22 17.51 -0.63
N PRO A 39 9.90 18.44 -1.33
CA PRO A 39 10.25 19.74 -0.76
C PRO A 39 9.04 20.68 -0.61
N PHE A 40 7.85 20.21 -0.97
CA PHE A 40 6.59 20.94 -0.94
C PHE A 40 5.48 20.08 -0.33
N PRO A 41 4.42 20.70 0.24
CA PRO A 41 3.25 19.98 0.73
C PRO A 41 2.59 19.17 -0.38
N THR A 42 2.30 17.90 -0.13
CA THR A 42 1.58 17.03 -1.06
C THR A 42 0.17 16.76 -0.56
N PHE A 43 -0.80 16.78 -1.49
CA PHE A 43 -2.16 16.37 -1.22
C PHE A 43 -2.41 15.00 -1.83
N LYS A 44 -3.10 14.12 -1.10
CA LYS A 44 -3.59 12.87 -1.67
C LYS A 44 -4.78 13.18 -2.57
N LEU A 45 -4.55 13.26 -3.88
CA LEU A 45 -5.63 13.33 -4.84
C LEU A 45 -6.28 11.94 -4.93
N GLY A 46 -7.55 11.85 -4.55
CA GLY A 46 -8.36 10.68 -4.86
C GLY A 46 -8.71 10.67 -6.34
N PHE A 47 -8.77 9.50 -6.96
CA PHE A 47 -9.39 9.34 -8.27
C PHE A 47 -10.80 8.81 -8.07
N LYS A 48 -11.77 9.36 -8.81
CA LYS A 48 -13.11 8.79 -8.91
C LYS A 48 -13.10 7.82 -10.09
N GLU A 49 -13.35 6.53 -9.84
CA GLU A 49 -13.32 5.48 -10.87
C GLU A 49 -14.25 5.78 -12.06
N GLU A 50 -15.37 6.44 -11.79
CA GLU A 50 -16.34 6.89 -12.81
C GLU A 50 -15.71 7.79 -13.89
N TYR A 51 -14.58 8.45 -13.59
CA TYR A 51 -13.88 9.37 -14.48
C TYR A 51 -12.68 8.74 -15.19
N LEU A 52 -12.46 7.43 -15.00
CA LEU A 52 -11.39 6.70 -15.69
C LEU A 52 -11.70 6.56 -17.19
N ASN A 53 -12.98 6.38 -17.53
CA ASN A 53 -13.48 6.32 -18.89
C ASN A 53 -13.84 7.73 -19.37
N ARG A 54 -12.82 8.49 -19.76
CA ARG A 54 -12.96 9.90 -20.22
C ARG A 54 -13.94 10.08 -21.36
N GLU A 55 -14.13 9.06 -22.18
CA GLU A 55 -15.07 9.06 -23.30
C GLU A 55 -16.50 9.37 -22.82
N LYS A 56 -16.95 8.75 -21.73
CA LYS A 56 -18.27 9.00 -21.13
C LYS A 56 -18.48 10.43 -20.60
N ILE A 57 -17.39 11.18 -20.36
CA ILE A 57 -17.46 12.55 -19.86
C ILE A 57 -17.67 13.54 -21.01
N TYR A 58 -17.19 13.20 -22.22
CA TYR A 58 -17.24 14.07 -23.39
C TYR A 58 -18.20 13.55 -24.48
N GLU A 59 -18.82 12.39 -24.26
CA GLU A 59 -19.88 11.87 -25.12
C GLU A 59 -21.07 12.84 -25.04
N GLN A 60 -21.34 13.55 -26.12
CA GLN A 60 -22.55 14.34 -26.27
C GLN A 60 -23.69 13.39 -26.64
N GLU A 61 -24.83 13.52 -25.97
CA GLU A 61 -26.06 12.82 -26.37
C GLU A 61 -26.52 13.43 -27.71
N ASP A 62 -26.32 12.68 -28.80
CA ASP A 62 -26.94 12.94 -30.12
C ASP A 62 -28.42 12.54 -30.13
#